data_AF-S5U8C6-F1
#
_entry.id   AF-S5U8C6-F1
#
_cell.length_a   1.000
_cell.length_b   1.000
_cell.length_c   1.000
_cell.angle_alpha   90.00
_cell.angle_beta   90.00
_cell.angle_gamma   90.00
#
_symmetry.space_group_name_H-M   'P 1'
#
loop_
_entity.id
_entity.type
_entity.pdbx_description
1 polymer ?
#
loop_
_entity_poly.entity_id
_entity_poly.type
_entity_poly.pdbx_seq_one_letter_code
_entity_poly.pdbx_strand_id
1 'polypeptide(L)'
;MIDGEALRREMTVLTAGTAGDGSGQAARNGVLQLLKGRLADGRAIAERMLRDDGGGSACAARLSHLMDEIIRALYDFAVTHVYRVKNPSSAERMAVVAVGGYGRGTLAPGSDIDLLFLLPYKQTPWGEQTVEYMLYML
;
A
#
# COMPACT_ATOMS: atom_id res chain seq x y z
N MET A 1 14.60 3.10 6.24
CA MET A 1 14.07 2.40 5.06
C MET A 1 12.75 3.02 4.65
N ILE A 2 11.69 2.92 5.46
CA ILE A 2 10.49 3.77 5.36
C ILE A 2 9.85 3.81 6.76
N ASP A 3 9.17 4.90 7.10
CA ASP A 3 8.34 4.99 8.31
C ASP A 3 6.87 4.92 7.89
N GLY A 4 6.24 3.76 8.07
CA GLY A 4 4.87 3.53 7.67
C GLY A 4 3.85 4.33 8.49
N GLU A 5 4.16 4.65 9.76
CA GLU A 5 3.25 5.46 10.59
C GLU A 5 3.26 6.91 10.15
N ALA A 6 4.45 7.45 9.86
CA ALA A 6 4.58 8.76 9.23
C ALA A 6 3.85 8.82 7.88
N LEU A 7 4.00 7.80 7.04
CA LEU A 7 3.32 7.72 5.74
C LEU A 7 1.79 7.77 5.89
N ARG A 8 1.22 6.97 6.82
CA ARG A 8 -0.24 6.99 7.08
C ARG A 8 -0.72 8.37 7.53
N ARG A 9 0.01 9.03 8.44
CA ARG A 9 -0.32 10.39 8.88
C ARG A 9 -0.29 11.39 7.71
N GLU A 10 0.75 11.35 6.89
CA GLU A 10 0.87 12.21 5.70
C GLU A 10 -0.29 12.00 4.73
N MET A 11 -0.69 10.76 4.50
CA MET A 11 -1.86 10.44 3.67
C MET A 11 -3.17 10.96 4.28
N THR A 12 -3.37 10.82 5.59
CA THR A 12 -4.55 11.37 6.29
C THR A 12 -4.62 12.90 6.17
N VAL A 13 -3.50 13.61 6.24
CA VAL A 13 -3.46 15.08 6.08
C VAL A 13 -4.03 15.52 4.72
N LEU A 14 -3.88 14.72 3.67
CA LEU A 14 -4.43 15.02 2.34
C LEU A 14 -5.98 15.06 2.30
N THR A 15 -6.65 14.59 3.34
CA THR A 15 -8.12 14.58 3.48
C THR A 15 -8.63 15.70 4.40
N ALA A 16 -7.75 16.54 4.96
CA ALA A 16 -8.14 17.57 5.93
C ALA A 16 -9.11 18.59 5.33
N GLY A 17 -8.94 18.96 4.06
CA GLY A 17 -9.81 19.90 3.35
C GLY A 17 -11.22 19.36 3.04
N THR A 18 -11.44 18.06 3.24
CA THR A 18 -12.69 17.34 2.92
C THR A 18 -13.26 16.65 4.16
N ALA A 19 -12.92 17.14 5.35
CA ALA A 19 -13.38 16.57 6.64
C ALA A 19 -13.11 15.05 6.78
N GLY A 20 -12.00 14.58 6.20
CA GLY A 20 -11.59 13.18 6.25
C GLY A 20 -12.03 12.31 5.08
N ASP A 21 -12.79 12.86 4.11
CA ASP A 21 -13.21 12.15 2.89
C ASP A 21 -12.10 12.15 1.84
N GLY A 22 -11.54 10.97 1.57
CA GLY A 22 -10.46 10.76 0.60
C GLY A 22 -10.92 10.38 -0.80
N SER A 23 -12.24 10.31 -1.07
CA SER A 23 -12.77 9.83 -2.36
C SER A 23 -12.60 10.84 -3.51
N GLY A 24 -12.28 12.09 -3.20
CA GLY A 24 -12.09 13.15 -4.19
C GLY A 24 -10.79 13.02 -5.01
N GLN A 25 -10.83 13.50 -6.26
CA GLN A 25 -9.70 13.44 -7.19
C GLN A 25 -8.42 14.11 -6.66
N ALA A 26 -8.56 15.20 -5.90
CA ALA A 26 -7.42 15.91 -5.31
C ALA A 26 -6.67 15.04 -4.30
N ALA A 27 -7.40 14.38 -3.38
CA ALA A 27 -6.82 13.47 -2.40
C ALA A 27 -6.18 12.26 -3.09
N ARG A 28 -6.87 11.66 -4.07
CA ARG A 28 -6.34 10.57 -4.89
C ARG A 28 -5.00 10.92 -5.55
N ASN A 29 -4.93 12.09 -6.21
CA ASN A 29 -3.71 12.55 -6.86
C ASN A 29 -2.59 12.83 -5.85
N GLY A 30 -2.91 13.44 -4.72
CA GLY A 30 -1.94 13.69 -3.64
C GLY A 30 -1.34 12.38 -3.10
N VAL A 31 -2.19 11.38 -2.84
CA VAL A 31 -1.74 10.07 -2.35
C VAL A 31 -0.87 9.37 -3.39
N LEU A 32 -1.26 9.39 -4.67
CA LEU A 32 -0.44 8.82 -5.75
C LEU A 32 0.95 9.46 -5.81
N GLN A 33 1.03 10.79 -5.74
CA GLN A 33 2.31 11.49 -5.77
C GLN A 33 3.17 11.15 -4.54
N LEU A 34 2.56 11.10 -3.36
CA LEU A 34 3.25 10.75 -2.13
C LEU A 34 3.81 9.31 -2.16
N LEU A 35 2.98 8.33 -2.55
CA LEU A 35 3.41 6.93 -2.63
C LEU A 35 4.52 6.73 -3.67
N LYS A 36 4.42 7.39 -4.84
CA LYS A 36 5.47 7.37 -5.87
C LYS A 36 6.80 7.92 -5.34
N GLY A 37 6.75 9.05 -4.61
CA GLY A 37 7.92 9.62 -3.96
C GLY A 37 8.56 8.66 -2.96
N ARG A 38 7.77 8.10 -2.05
CA ARG A 38 8.24 7.15 -1.02
C ARG A 38 8.81 5.87 -1.63
N LEU A 39 8.22 5.36 -2.70
CA LEU A 39 8.74 4.20 -3.43
C LEU A 39 10.10 4.51 -4.07
N ALA A 40 10.24 5.68 -4.71
CA ALA A 40 11.51 6.09 -5.32
C ALA A 40 12.61 6.29 -4.27
N ASP A 41 12.30 7.01 -3.19
CA ASP A 41 13.24 7.26 -2.07
C ASP A 41 13.69 5.95 -1.42
N GLY A 42 12.74 5.05 -1.14
CA GLY A 42 13.02 3.74 -0.55
C GLY A 42 13.89 2.86 -1.44
N ARG A 43 13.63 2.83 -2.75
CA ARG A 43 14.48 2.12 -3.72
C ARG A 43 15.89 2.68 -3.76
N ALA A 44 16.05 4.01 -3.76
CA ALA A 44 17.36 4.64 -3.73
C ALA A 44 18.14 4.34 -2.43
N ILE A 45 17.45 4.27 -1.29
CA ILE A 45 18.04 3.84 -0.02
C ILE A 45 18.51 2.37 -0.12
N ALA A 46 17.65 1.46 -0.60
CA ALA A 46 17.98 0.05 -0.73
C ALA A 46 19.17 -0.18 -1.68
N GLU A 47 19.25 0.57 -2.78
CA GLU A 47 20.38 0.54 -3.70
C GLU A 47 21.68 0.99 -3.04
N ARG A 48 21.67 2.09 -2.29
CA ARG A 48 22.86 2.54 -1.55
C ARG A 48 23.32 1.47 -0.56
N MET A 49 22.39 0.92 0.22
CA MET A 49 22.73 -0.14 1.17
C MET A 49 23.31 -1.38 0.48
N LEU A 50 22.77 -1.77 -0.69
CA LEU A 50 23.32 -2.87 -1.48
C LEU A 50 24.75 -2.59 -1.97
N ARG A 51 25.05 -1.35 -2.37
CA ARG A 51 26.41 -0.96 -2.77
C ARG A 51 27.37 -0.99 -1.58
N ASP A 52 26.89 -0.65 -0.39
CA ASP A 52 27.68 -0.62 0.84
C ASP A 52 27.93 -2.02 1.42
N ASP A 53 26.92 -2.91 1.41
CA ASP A 53 26.98 -4.23 2.06
C ASP A 53 27.11 -5.44 1.10
N GLY A 54 26.87 -5.25 -0.20
CA GLY A 54 26.89 -6.31 -1.22
C GLY A 54 25.80 -7.38 -1.08
N GLY A 55 24.86 -7.21 -0.16
CA GLY A 55 23.88 -8.22 0.24
C GLY A 55 22.65 -8.26 -0.65
N GLY A 56 22.67 -9.06 -1.73
CA GLY A 56 21.53 -9.20 -2.65
C GLY A 56 20.23 -9.63 -1.95
N SER A 57 20.27 -10.65 -1.09
CA SER A 57 19.08 -11.10 -0.33
C SER A 57 18.60 -10.04 0.67
N ALA A 58 19.52 -9.29 1.28
CA ALA A 58 19.16 -8.19 2.18
C ALA A 58 18.49 -7.04 1.41
N CYS A 59 18.97 -6.73 0.20
CA CYS A 59 18.31 -5.77 -0.70
C CYS A 59 16.90 -6.23 -1.07
N ALA A 60 16.72 -7.50 -1.43
CA ALA A 60 15.41 -8.05 -1.76
C ALA A 60 14.44 -7.96 -0.56
N ALA A 61 14.89 -8.28 0.65
CA ALA A 61 14.10 -8.14 1.87
C ALA A 61 13.73 -6.68 2.17
N ARG A 62 14.64 -5.72 1.93
CA ARG A 62 14.36 -4.29 2.05
C ARG A 62 13.28 -3.87 1.07
N LEU A 63 13.41 -4.25 -0.21
CA LEU A 63 12.41 -3.92 -1.23
C LEU A 63 11.03 -4.52 -0.91
N SER A 64 10.98 -5.77 -0.45
CA SER A 64 9.74 -6.38 0.04
C SER A 64 9.14 -5.57 1.20
N HIS A 65 9.94 -5.19 2.19
CA HIS A 65 9.46 -4.39 3.32
C HIS A 65 8.95 -3.00 2.92
N LEU A 66 9.61 -2.33 1.96
CA LEU A 66 9.12 -1.07 1.40
C LEU A 66 7.73 -1.24 0.79
N MET A 67 7.54 -2.31 0.03
CA MET A 67 6.27 -2.59 -0.63
C MET A 67 5.17 -2.95 0.37
N ASP A 68 5.50 -3.70 1.43
CA ASP A 68 4.58 -4.01 2.53
C ASP A 68 4.01 -2.73 3.16
N GLU A 69 4.88 -1.76 3.47
CA GLU A 69 4.44 -0.51 4.10
C GLU A 69 3.60 0.36 3.15
N ILE A 70 3.91 0.37 1.84
CA ILE A 70 3.09 1.06 0.84
C ILE A 70 1.70 0.41 0.72
N ILE A 71 1.63 -0.92 0.62
CA ILE A 71 0.35 -1.64 0.47
C ILE A 71 -0.50 -1.50 1.73
N ARG A 72 0.10 -1.61 2.92
CA ARG A 72 -0.61 -1.40 4.19
C ARG A 72 -1.15 0.02 4.30
N ALA A 73 -0.32 1.03 4.03
CA ALA A 73 -0.76 2.42 4.08
C ALA A 73 -1.86 2.72 3.06
N LEU A 74 -1.77 2.16 1.85
CA LEU A 74 -2.79 2.30 0.81
C LEU A 74 -4.11 1.62 1.22
N TYR A 75 -4.05 0.39 1.75
CA TYR A 75 -5.22 -0.32 2.25
C TYR A 75 -5.90 0.48 3.38
N ASP A 76 -5.12 0.92 4.37
CA ASP A 76 -5.62 1.73 5.49
C ASP A 76 -6.29 3.00 5.01
N PHE A 77 -5.70 3.70 4.03
CA PHE A 77 -6.30 4.88 3.43
C PHE A 77 -7.61 4.56 2.71
N ALA A 78 -7.64 3.48 1.91
CA ALA A 78 -8.84 3.07 1.18
C ALA A 78 -10.01 2.81 2.14
N VAL A 79 -9.80 2.02 3.19
CA VAL A 79 -10.88 1.63 4.11
C VAL A 79 -11.24 2.71 5.14
N THR A 80 -10.32 3.63 5.45
CA THR A 80 -10.55 4.69 6.44
C THR A 80 -11.12 5.96 5.82
N HIS A 81 -10.65 6.33 4.62
CA HIS A 81 -10.93 7.63 4.02
C HIS A 81 -11.77 7.56 2.75
N VAL A 82 -11.71 6.47 1.97
CA VAL A 82 -12.43 6.38 0.69
C VAL A 82 -13.74 5.58 0.83
N TYR A 83 -13.65 4.34 1.28
CA TYR A 83 -14.77 3.41 1.44
C TYR A 83 -15.04 3.14 2.91
N ARG A 84 -15.23 4.21 3.69
CA ARG A 84 -15.43 4.12 5.13
C ARG A 84 -16.76 3.44 5.47
N VAL A 85 -16.68 2.32 6.19
CA VAL A 85 -17.86 1.61 6.71
C VAL A 85 -18.12 2.05 8.16
N LYS A 86 -19.31 2.58 8.44
CA LYS A 86 -19.66 3.07 9.80
C LYS A 86 -19.87 1.94 10.80
N ASN A 87 -20.55 0.87 10.39
CA ASN A 87 -20.86 -0.30 11.21
C ASN A 87 -20.46 -1.58 10.44
N PRO A 88 -19.15 -1.94 10.43
CA PRO A 88 -18.68 -3.09 9.67
C PRO A 88 -19.19 -4.41 10.25
N SER A 89 -19.56 -5.34 9.36
CA SER A 89 -19.95 -6.70 9.70
C SER A 89 -18.83 -7.69 9.35
N SER A 90 -19.11 -8.99 9.44
CA SER A 90 -18.19 -10.02 8.93
C SER A 90 -18.03 -9.99 7.41
N ALA A 91 -18.94 -9.32 6.68
CA ALA A 91 -18.89 -9.20 5.22
C ALA A 91 -17.93 -8.09 4.73
N GLU A 92 -17.62 -7.09 5.57
CA GLU A 92 -16.66 -6.01 5.27
C GLU A 92 -15.29 -6.34 5.86
N ARG A 93 -14.76 -7.49 5.46
CA ARG A 93 -13.42 -7.96 5.83
C ARG A 93 -12.65 -8.31 4.57
N MET A 94 -11.35 -8.07 4.59
CA MET A 94 -10.46 -8.38 3.47
C MET A 94 -9.08 -8.72 4.02
N ALA A 95 -8.41 -9.68 3.40
CA ALA A 95 -6.98 -9.86 3.56
C ALA A 95 -6.29 -9.66 2.22
N VAL A 96 -5.21 -8.88 2.23
CA VAL A 96 -4.32 -8.69 1.08
C VAL A 96 -3.09 -9.55 1.34
N VAL A 97 -2.86 -10.51 0.46
CA VAL A 97 -1.79 -11.50 0.61
C VAL A 97 -0.78 -11.32 -0.52
N ALA A 98 0.46 -11.00 -0.17
CA ALA A 98 1.57 -11.03 -1.10
C ALA A 98 1.87 -12.49 -1.50
N VAL A 99 1.98 -12.76 -2.80
CA VAL A 99 2.30 -14.09 -3.32
C VAL A 99 3.58 -14.07 -4.15
N GLY A 100 3.99 -15.22 -4.69
CA GLY A 100 5.17 -15.30 -5.55
C GLY A 100 6.48 -14.94 -4.84
N GLY A 101 7.40 -14.29 -5.57
CA GLY A 101 8.67 -13.83 -5.03
C GLY A 101 8.52 -12.70 -4.00
N TYR A 102 7.51 -11.85 -4.17
CA TYR A 102 7.19 -10.80 -3.20
C TYR A 102 6.77 -11.41 -1.86
N GLY A 103 5.83 -12.37 -1.87
CA GLY A 103 5.35 -13.05 -0.67
C GLY A 103 6.42 -13.84 0.09
N ARG A 104 7.53 -14.20 -0.57
CA ARG A 104 8.69 -14.84 0.08
C ARG A 104 9.72 -13.84 0.64
N GLY A 105 9.49 -12.54 0.50
CA GLY A 105 10.46 -11.52 0.92
C GLY A 105 11.66 -11.39 -0.04
N THR A 106 11.51 -11.86 -1.29
CA THR A 106 12.59 -11.87 -2.29
C THR A 106 12.25 -11.00 -3.49
N LEU A 107 11.66 -9.82 -3.27
CA LEU A 107 11.28 -8.91 -4.36
C LEU A 107 12.53 -8.33 -5.03
N ALA A 108 12.67 -8.51 -6.34
CA ALA A 108 13.78 -7.95 -7.10
C ALA A 108 13.45 -6.53 -7.63
N PRO A 109 14.47 -5.71 -7.93
CA PRO A 109 14.25 -4.40 -8.54
C PRO A 109 13.48 -4.52 -9.86
N GLY A 110 12.39 -3.75 -10.00
CA GLY A 110 11.58 -3.73 -11.21
C GLY A 110 10.66 -4.95 -11.40
N SER A 111 10.60 -5.88 -10.45
CA SER A 111 9.62 -6.97 -10.48
C SER A 111 8.21 -6.45 -10.24
N ASP A 112 7.25 -7.10 -10.90
CA ASP A 112 5.83 -6.96 -10.61
C ASP A 112 5.49 -7.43 -9.19
N ILE A 113 4.39 -6.93 -8.65
CA ILE A 113 3.86 -7.31 -7.34
C ILE A 113 2.60 -8.15 -7.51
N ASP A 114 2.68 -9.41 -7.11
CA ASP A 114 1.54 -10.32 -7.17
C ASP A 114 0.77 -10.28 -5.85
N LEU A 115 -0.53 -9.95 -5.93
CA LEU A 115 -1.42 -9.86 -4.78
C LEU A 115 -2.62 -10.80 -4.95
N LEU A 116 -2.96 -11.48 -3.85
CA LEU A 116 -4.21 -12.23 -3.69
C LEU A 116 -5.11 -11.50 -2.69
N PHE A 117 -6.30 -11.13 -3.12
CA PHE A 117 -7.33 -10.57 -2.26
C PHE A 117 -8.27 -11.67 -1.78
N LEU A 118 -8.33 -11.88 -0.47
CA LEU A 118 -9.24 -12.84 0.16
C LEU A 118 -10.43 -12.08 0.74
N LEU A 119 -11.63 -12.47 0.32
CA LEU A 119 -12.90 -11.90 0.77
C LEU A 119 -13.77 -12.98 1.43
N PRO A 120 -14.68 -12.61 2.35
CA PRO A 120 -15.75 -13.48 2.81
C PRO A 120 -16.55 -14.07 1.63
N TYR A 121 -17.12 -15.27 1.84
CA TYR A 121 -17.90 -15.97 0.82
C TYR A 121 -18.97 -15.08 0.16
N LYS A 122 -19.63 -14.23 0.95
CA LYS A 122 -20.59 -13.25 0.44
C LYS A 122 -19.85 -11.98 0.06
N GLN A 123 -19.67 -11.76 -1.24
CA GLN A 123 -19.10 -10.52 -1.76
C GLN A 123 -20.04 -9.34 -1.54
N THR A 124 -19.43 -8.17 -1.29
CA THR A 124 -20.13 -6.90 -1.10
C THR A 124 -19.55 -5.86 -2.06
N PRO A 125 -20.35 -4.85 -2.47
CA PRO A 125 -19.84 -3.75 -3.29
C PRO A 125 -18.64 -3.05 -2.66
N TRP A 126 -18.58 -2.99 -1.32
CA TRP A 126 -17.45 -2.46 -0.58
C TRP A 126 -16.15 -3.21 -0.88
N GLY A 127 -16.20 -4.55 -0.88
CA GLY A 127 -15.04 -5.38 -1.14
C GLY A 127 -14.52 -5.21 -2.57
N GLU A 128 -15.44 -5.20 -3.55
CA GLU A 128 -15.11 -4.97 -4.96
C GLU A 128 -14.46 -3.60 -5.18
N GLN A 129 -15.08 -2.53 -4.65
CA GLN A 129 -14.58 -1.16 -4.79
C GLN A 129 -13.23 -0.95 -4.10
N THR A 130 -13.02 -1.56 -2.94
CA THR A 130 -11.74 -1.48 -2.23
C THR A 130 -10.62 -2.17 -3.02
N VAL A 131 -10.89 -3.35 -3.59
CA VAL A 131 -9.92 -4.07 -4.45
C VAL A 131 -9.60 -3.25 -5.69
N GLU A 132 -10.62 -2.78 -6.40
CA GLU A 132 -10.47 -1.98 -7.62
C GLU A 132 -9.66 -0.71 -7.37
N TYR A 133 -9.97 0.00 -6.27
CA TYR A 133 -9.22 1.19 -5.88
C TYR A 133 -7.75 0.88 -5.59
N MET A 134 -7.46 -0.22 -4.88
CA MET A 134 -6.07 -0.62 -4.64
C MET A 134 -5.34 -0.92 -5.95
N LEU A 135 -5.96 -1.67 -6.86
CA LEU A 135 -5.37 -2.03 -8.15
C LEU A 135 -5.10 -0.82 -9.05
N TYR A 136 -5.93 0.22 -8.98
CA TYR A 136 -5.70 1.46 -9.75
C TYR A 136 -4.75 2.46 -9.09
N MET A 137 -4.34 2.21 -7.85
CA MET A 137 -3.42 3.08 -7.10
C MET A 137 -1.99 2.55 -7.05
N LEU A 138 -1.79 1.26 -7.31
CA LEU A 138 -0.49 0.60 -7.43
C LEU A 138 0.08 0.77 -8.85
#